data_AF-A0A9D8B4M3-F1
#
_entry.id   AF-A0A9D8B4M3-F1
#
_cell.length_a   1.000
_cell.length_b   1.000
_cell.length_c   1.000
_cell.angle_alpha   90.00
_cell.angle_beta   90.00
_cell.angle_gamma   90.00
#
_symmetry.space_group_name_H-M   'P 1'
#
loop_
_entity.id
_entity.type
_entity.pdbx_description
1 polymer ?
#
loop_
_entity_poly.entity_id
_entity_poly.type
_entity_poly.pdbx_seq_one_letter_code
_entity_poly.pdbx_strand_id
1 'polypeptide(L)'
;MNGKKVHPRHKNGIESDVLTTDLKQPLILRQGGKPTAIILPFERYLRLRELEISEVERRRAAWTELNALMQNVQRRSSAYTPAQIEAEITTARAEVKEMRYARRSRR
;
A
#
# COMPACT_ATOMS: atom_id res chain seq x y z
N MET A 1 -33.95 43.91 31.20
CA MET A 1 -35.40 43.61 31.32
C MET A 1 -36.10 44.15 30.08
N ASN A 2 -36.68 43.28 29.27
CA ASN A 2 -37.93 43.44 28.51
C ASN A 2 -37.97 42.42 27.37
N GLY A 3 -38.44 41.23 27.73
CA GLY A 3 -38.70 40.15 26.79
C GLY A 3 -39.94 40.45 25.97
N LYS A 4 -39.81 40.32 24.64
CA LYS A 4 -40.98 40.11 23.78
C LYS A 4 -41.29 38.63 23.77
N LYS A 5 -42.37 38.26 24.46
CA LYS A 5 -43.00 36.94 24.38
C LYS A 5 -43.65 36.81 23.00
N VAL A 6 -43.18 35.86 22.20
CA VAL A 6 -43.95 35.33 21.08
C VAL A 6 -44.25 33.88 21.46
N HIS A 7 -45.54 33.56 21.63
CA HIS A 7 -46.02 32.21 21.91
C HIS A 7 -46.45 31.52 20.61
N PRO A 8 -46.42 30.17 20.60
CA PRO A 8 -45.94 29.42 19.46
C PRO A 8 -47.08 28.92 18.57
N ARG A 9 -46.81 28.79 17.27
CA ARG A 9 -47.53 27.84 16.41
C ARG A 9 -46.59 26.69 16.10
N HIS A 10 -46.81 25.57 16.81
CA HIS A 10 -46.22 24.28 16.48
C HIS A 10 -46.62 23.87 15.06
N LYS A 11 -45.63 23.45 14.26
CA LYS A 11 -45.65 22.22 13.45
C LYS A 11 -44.26 21.98 12.86
N ASN A 12 -43.52 21.12 13.57
CA ASN A 12 -42.41 20.30 13.09
C ASN A 12 -41.31 21.02 12.30
N GLY A 13 -40.69 22.02 12.92
CA GLY A 13 -39.34 22.41 12.54
C GLY A 13 -38.39 21.32 13.00
N ILE A 14 -37.78 20.59 12.06
CA ILE A 14 -36.50 19.97 12.34
C ILE A 14 -35.58 21.16 12.62
N GLU A 15 -35.34 21.45 13.89
CA GLU A 15 -34.22 22.30 14.29
C GLU A 15 -32.97 21.53 13.87
N SER A 16 -32.60 21.65 12.59
CA SER A 16 -31.27 21.28 12.14
C SER A 16 -30.36 22.35 12.71
N ASP A 17 -29.91 22.13 13.94
CA ASP A 17 -28.68 22.72 14.42
C ASP A 17 -27.61 22.23 13.45
N VAL A 18 -27.37 23.01 12.39
CA VAL A 18 -26.39 22.67 11.37
C VAL A 18 -25.04 22.90 12.03
N LEU A 19 -24.60 21.90 12.78
CA LEU A 19 -23.21 21.72 13.15
C LEU A 19 -22.46 21.50 11.83
N THR A 20 -22.02 22.59 11.20
CA THR A 20 -21.11 22.55 10.05
C THR A 20 -19.82 21.90 10.53
N THR A 21 -19.76 20.58 10.38
CA THR A 21 -18.55 19.82 10.68
C THR A 21 -17.63 20.01 9.48
N ASP A 22 -16.47 20.61 9.72
CA ASP A 22 -15.45 20.82 8.71
C ASP A 22 -14.94 19.44 8.23
N LEU A 23 -15.36 19.04 7.02
CA LEU A 23 -15.00 17.75 6.40
C LEU A 23 -13.52 17.70 5.93
N LYS A 24 -12.67 18.65 6.33
CA LYS A 24 -11.21 18.55 6.14
C LYS A 24 -10.65 17.24 6.70
N GLN A 25 -11.27 16.69 7.74
CA GLN A 25 -10.95 15.35 8.25
C GLN A 25 -12.06 14.35 7.87
N PRO A 26 -11.71 13.14 7.40
CA PRO A 26 -12.70 12.11 7.10
C PRO A 26 -13.49 11.75 8.36
N LEU A 27 -14.81 11.67 8.23
CA LEU A 27 -15.69 11.23 9.31
C LEU A 27 -15.94 9.73 9.18
N ILE A 28 -15.72 9.00 10.28
CA ILE A 28 -15.96 7.56 10.34
C ILE A 28 -17.30 7.33 11.02
N LEU A 29 -18.27 6.80 10.28
CA LEU A 29 -19.54 6.35 10.82
C LEU A 29 -19.37 4.98 11.46
N ARG A 30 -19.86 4.84 12.71
CA ARG A 30 -19.79 3.59 13.47
C ARG A 30 -21.18 3.07 13.82
N GLN A 31 -21.40 1.77 13.70
CA GLN A 31 -22.60 1.07 14.16
C GLN A 31 -22.18 -0.04 15.12
N GLY A 32 -22.74 -0.06 16.34
CA GLY A 32 -22.35 -1.04 17.37
C GLY A 32 -20.85 -1.01 17.69
N GLY A 33 -20.23 0.18 17.67
CA GLY A 33 -18.79 0.36 17.91
C GLY A 33 -17.88 0.01 16.73
N LYS A 34 -18.40 -0.57 15.64
CA LYS A 34 -17.63 -0.94 14.44
C LYS A 34 -17.75 0.13 13.36
N PRO A 35 -16.65 0.49 12.65
CA PRO A 35 -16.72 1.40 11.52
C PRO A 35 -17.47 0.75 10.35
N THR A 36 -18.46 1.45 9.82
CA THR A 36 -19.33 0.96 8.73
C THR A 36 -19.17 1.79 7.45
N ALA A 37 -18.88 3.09 7.58
CA ALA A 37 -18.69 3.97 6.43
C ALA A 37 -17.73 5.12 6.76
N ILE A 38 -17.17 5.72 5.72
CA ILE A 38 -16.32 6.91 5.82
C ILE A 38 -16.89 7.98 4.90
N ILE A 39 -17.12 9.17 5.44
CA ILE A 39 -17.50 10.36 4.67
C ILE A 39 -16.25 11.21 4.49
N LEU A 40 -15.97 11.60 3.25
CA LEU A 40 -14.84 12.44 2.89
C LEU A 40 -15.22 13.41 1.75
N PRO A 41 -14.51 14.55 1.61
CA PRO A 41 -14.75 15.48 0.51
C PRO A 41 -14.60 14.78 -0.84
N PHE A 42 -15.49 15.08 -1.78
CA PHE A 42 -15.54 14.39 -3.07
C PHE A 42 -14.23 14.53 -3.87
N GLU A 43 -13.57 15.68 -3.80
CA GLU A 43 -12.28 15.92 -4.44
C GLU A 43 -11.20 14.99 -3.89
N ARG A 44 -11.25 14.68 -2.59
CA ARG A 44 -10.34 13.73 -1.96
C ARG A 44 -10.62 12.30 -2.43
N TYR A 45 -11.88 11.95 -2.64
CA TYR A 45 -12.26 10.66 -3.23
C TYR A 45 -11.68 10.50 -4.64
N LEU A 46 -11.83 11.52 -5.49
CA LEU A 46 -11.31 11.49 -6.86
C LEU A 46 -9.80 11.28 -6.90
N ARG A 47 -9.04 12.01 -6.07
CA ARG A 47 -7.58 11.82 -5.97
C ARG A 47 -7.19 10.41 -5.55
N LEU A 48 -7.91 9.81 -4.60
CA LEU A 48 -7.67 8.43 -4.19
C LEU A 48 -7.92 7.45 -5.32
N ARG A 49 -8.95 7.68 -6.15
CA ARG A 49 -9.26 6.85 -7.31
C ARG A 49 -8.21 6.98 -8.41
N GLU A 50 -7.69 8.19 -8.67
CA GLU A 50 -6.59 8.39 -9.61
C GLU A 50 -5.31 7.66 -9.16
N LEU A 51 -5.00 7.73 -7.86
CA LEU A 51 -3.86 7.01 -7.29
C LEU A 51 -4.00 5.49 -7.46
N GLU A 52 -5.19 4.94 -7.17
CA GLU A 52 -5.50 3.52 -7.36
C GLU A 52 -5.27 3.07 -8.81
N ILE A 53 -5.80 3.83 -9.78
CA ILE A 53 -5.62 3.55 -11.21
C ILE A 53 -4.13 3.59 -11.58
N SER A 54 -3.41 4.61 -11.13
CA SER A 54 -1.97 4.76 -11.41
C SER A 54 -1.13 3.62 -10.83
N GLU A 55 -1.54 3.04 -9.70
CA GLU A 55 -0.85 1.93 -9.05
C GLU A 55 -1.09 0.62 -9.81
N VAL A 56 -2.33 0.39 -10.25
CA VAL A 56 -2.68 -0.75 -11.10
C VAL A 56 -1.88 -0.72 -12.41
N GLU A 57 -1.81 0.44 -13.06
CA GLU A 57 -1.03 0.62 -14.29
C GLU A 57 0.47 0.39 -14.08
N ARG A 58 1.05 0.97 -13.02
CA ARG A 58 2.46 0.76 -12.66
C ARG A 58 2.76 -0.71 -12.38
N ARG A 59 1.91 -1.39 -11.62
CA ARG A 59 2.06 -2.82 -11.33
C ARG A 59 1.98 -3.65 -12.60
N ARG A 60 1.05 -3.34 -13.50
CA ARG A 60 0.93 -4.02 -14.79
C ARG A 60 2.18 -3.84 -15.64
N ALA A 61 2.69 -2.62 -15.76
CA ALA A 61 3.92 -2.33 -16.49
C ALA A 61 5.13 -3.08 -15.92
N ALA A 62 5.30 -3.08 -14.59
CA ALA A 62 6.37 -3.81 -13.91
C ALA A 62 6.30 -5.33 -14.17
N TRP A 63 5.10 -5.92 -14.17
CA TRP A 63 4.94 -7.33 -14.52
C TRP A 63 5.28 -7.63 -15.98
N THR A 64 4.91 -6.74 -16.90
CA THR A 64 5.29 -6.87 -18.32
C THR A 64 6.81 -6.81 -18.50
N GLU A 65 7.48 -5.88 -17.84
CA GLU A 65 8.94 -5.74 -17.87
C GLU A 65 9.64 -6.97 -17.30
N LEU A 66 9.19 -7.48 -16.14
CA LEU A 66 9.74 -8.69 -15.54
C LEU A 66 9.58 -9.90 -16.46
N ASN A 67 8.42 -10.07 -17.09
CA ASN A 67 8.20 -11.15 -18.03
C ASN A 67 9.14 -11.06 -19.25
N ALA A 68 9.37 -9.85 -19.77
CA ALA A 68 10.32 -9.64 -20.85
C ALA A 68 11.76 -10.00 -20.42
N LEU A 69 12.15 -9.62 -19.20
CA LEU A 69 13.46 -9.97 -18.63
C LEU A 69 13.60 -11.49 -18.46
N MET A 70 12.59 -12.15 -17.91
CA MET A 70 12.54 -13.60 -17.73
C MET A 70 12.68 -14.35 -19.06
N GLN A 71 11.97 -13.91 -20.09
CA GLN A 71 12.09 -14.48 -21.44
C GLN A 71 13.50 -14.29 -22.01
N ASN A 72 14.10 -13.12 -21.80
CA ASN A 72 15.48 -12.86 -22.22
C ASN A 72 16.49 -13.75 -21.48
N VAL A 73 16.29 -13.99 -20.18
CA VAL A 73 17.12 -14.91 -19.40
C VAL A 73 16.95 -16.35 -19.87
N GLN A 74 15.71 -16.80 -20.10
CA GLN A 74 15.43 -18.17 -20.56
C GLN A 74 15.95 -18.44 -21.99
N ARG A 75 15.95 -17.43 -22.86
CA ARG A 75 16.50 -17.54 -24.23
C ARG A 75 18.02 -17.54 -24.25
N ARG A 76 18.67 -17.00 -23.23
CA ARG A 76 20.11 -17.17 -23.05
C ARG A 76 20.33 -18.60 -22.55
N SER A 77 20.76 -19.47 -23.45
CA SER A 77 21.32 -20.76 -23.05
C SER A 77 22.33 -20.50 -21.93
N SER A 78 22.05 -20.99 -20.72
CA SER A 78 23.09 -21.05 -19.71
C SER A 78 24.12 -22.04 -20.23
N ALA A 79 25.37 -21.58 -20.38
CA ALA A 79 26.48 -22.48 -20.69
C ALA A 79 26.67 -23.55 -19.59
N TYR A 80 26.12 -23.27 -18.40
CA TYR A 80 26.13 -24.14 -17.25
C TYR A 80 24.81 -24.91 -17.11
N THR A 81 24.94 -26.22 -16.93
CA THR A 81 23.87 -27.08 -16.44
C THR A 81 23.64 -26.84 -14.94
N PRO A 82 22.46 -27.19 -14.40
CA PRO A 82 22.21 -27.10 -12.96
C PRO A 82 23.27 -27.77 -12.09
N ALA A 83 23.79 -28.93 -12.52
CA ALA A 83 24.85 -29.65 -11.82
C ALA A 83 26.18 -28.86 -11.80
N GLN A 84 26.51 -28.16 -12.88
CA GLN A 84 27.71 -27.32 -12.93
C GLN A 84 27.58 -26.07 -12.04
N ILE A 85 26.39 -25.48 -11.97
CA ILE A 85 26.10 -24.36 -11.07
C ILE A 85 26.29 -24.80 -9.60
N GLU A 86 25.71 -25.95 -9.21
CA GLU A 86 25.85 -26.47 -7.85
C GLU A 86 27.30 -26.84 -7.50
N ALA A 87 28.05 -27.39 -8.46
CA ALA A 87 29.47 -27.68 -8.28
C ALA A 87 30.29 -26.39 -8.05
N GLU A 88 30.02 -25.33 -8.81
CA GLU A 88 30.70 -24.03 -8.66
C GLU A 88 30.35 -23.36 -7.32
N ILE A 89 29.08 -23.36 -6.92
CA ILE A 89 28.63 -22.86 -5.61
C ILE A 89 29.32 -23.62 -4.47
N THR A 90 29.39 -24.94 -4.58
CA THR A 90 30.03 -25.79 -3.57
C THR A 90 31.53 -25.50 -3.46
N THR A 91 32.19 -25.31 -4.61
CA THR A 91 33.61 -24.95 -4.68
C THR A 91 33.86 -23.59 -4.02
N ALA A 92 33.10 -22.56 -4.40
CA ALA A 92 33.20 -21.23 -3.81
C ALA A 92 32.97 -21.24 -2.28
N ARG A 93 32.03 -22.07 -1.79
CA ARG A 93 31.80 -22.24 -0.35
C ARG A 93 32.99 -22.90 0.36
N ALA A 94 33.61 -23.90 -0.27
CA ALA A 94 34.78 -24.58 0.27
C ALA A 94 35.98 -23.62 0.35
N GLU A 95 36.24 -22.83 -0.69
CA GLU A 95 37.32 -21.83 -0.71
C GLU A 95 37.16 -20.79 0.41
N VAL A 96 35.95 -20.25 0.59
CA VAL A 96 35.67 -19.30 1.69
C VAL A 96 35.90 -19.95 3.05
N LYS A 97 35.52 -21.22 3.21
CA LYS A 97 35.76 -21.98 4.43
C LYS A 97 37.25 -22.12 4.70
N GLU A 98 38.05 -22.53 3.71
CA GLU A 98 39.51 -22.65 3.84
C GLU A 98 40.19 -21.32 4.16
N MET A 99 39.79 -20.22 3.50
CA MET A 99 40.30 -18.89 3.82
C MET A 99 40.03 -18.48 5.27
N ARG A 100 38.85 -18.83 5.81
CA ARG A 100 38.52 -18.57 7.22
C ARG A 100 39.39 -19.39 8.17
N TYR A 101 39.64 -20.66 7.88
CA TYR A 101 40.52 -21.50 8.69
C TYR A 101 41.98 -21.05 8.62
N ALA A 102 42.49 -20.73 7.43
CA ALA A 102 43.85 -20.22 7.25
C ALA A 102 44.09 -18.89 7.98
N ARG A 103 43.08 -18.01 8.03
CA ARG A 103 43.14 -16.75 8.79
C ARG A 103 43.12 -16.96 10.30
N ARG A 104 42.48 -18.04 10.78
CA ARG A 104 42.42 -18.38 12.21
C ARG A 104 43.70 -19.07 12.69
N SER A 105 44.39 -19.84 11.84
CA SER A 105 45.65 -20.52 12.19
C SER A 105 46.90 -19.61 12.12
N ARG A 106 46.78 -18.41 11.55
CA ARG A 106 47.85 -17.39 11.48
C ARG A 106 47.82 -16.37 12.62
N ARG A 107 46.91 -16.54 13.59
CA ARG A 107 46.86 -15.80 14.86
C ARG A 107 47.23 -16.72 15.99
#